data_AF-A0AAJ1UYV0-F1
#
_entry.id   AF-A0AAJ1UYV0-F1
#
_cell.length_a   1.000
_cell.length_b   1.000
_cell.length_c   1.000
_cell.angle_alpha   90.00
_cell.angle_beta   90.00
_cell.angle_gamma   90.00
#
_symmetry.space_group_name_H-M   'P 1'
#
loop_
_entity.id
_entity.type
_entity.pdbx_description
1 polymer ?
#
loop_
_entity_poly.entity_id
_entity_poly.type
_entity_poly.pdbx_seq_one_letter_code
_entity_poly.pdbx_strand_id
1 'polypeptide(L)'
;MIPAAPPEPGQPATLIRVEPYRVLPYDANALKGPEPQVEGLFPVRDVPFAFYSDRKLFLHNMGHCMCAYLGERRGYEYIWHAIGDPEIRALVRAAMTQSALARHIDDLIARFGNRALGDTVERVGRDPIRKLAPEDRILGAYRLAAEQGSPHSYLSLAAAVGTARLAAESGWSDERARAHIEDALFGDADESEDRALYRAQLAALEKGFDWAAQTALLDGHARRVGAI
;
A
#
# COMPACT_ATOMS: atom_id res chain seq x y z
N MET A 1 4.97 11.22 -7.35
CA MET A 1 3.74 11.66 -6.67
C MET A 1 3.41 13.02 -7.23
N ILE A 2 2.19 13.18 -7.71
CA ILE A 2 1.66 14.43 -8.26
C ILE A 2 0.36 14.67 -7.48
N PRO A 3 0.40 15.45 -6.38
CA PRO A 3 -0.78 15.78 -5.61
C PRO A 3 -1.75 16.60 -6.47
N ALA A 4 -3.05 16.43 -6.24
CA ALA A 4 -4.11 17.11 -7.01
C ALA A 4 -4.55 18.41 -6.34
N ALA A 5 -3.66 19.11 -5.64
CA ALA A 5 -3.98 20.37 -4.98
C ALA A 5 -4.23 21.45 -6.05
N PRO A 6 -5.39 22.14 -6.02
CA PRO A 6 -5.62 23.26 -6.93
C PRO A 6 -4.59 24.36 -6.70
N PRO A 7 -4.23 25.14 -7.74
CA PRO A 7 -3.35 26.29 -7.57
C PRO A 7 -3.95 27.30 -6.58
N GLU A 8 -3.10 27.93 -5.78
CA GLU A 8 -3.53 28.99 -4.86
C GLU A 8 -4.13 30.18 -5.63
N PRO A 9 -5.02 30.98 -5.02
CA PRO A 9 -5.54 32.20 -5.64
C PRO A 9 -4.40 33.08 -6.19
N GLY A 10 -4.49 33.44 -7.48
CA GLY A 10 -3.45 34.22 -8.18
C GLY A 10 -2.36 33.39 -8.86
N GLN A 11 -2.37 32.05 -8.72
CA GLN A 11 -1.49 31.16 -9.48
C GLN A 11 -2.13 30.75 -10.82
N PRO A 12 -1.32 30.41 -11.85
CA PRO A 12 -1.84 29.90 -13.11
C PRO A 12 -2.68 28.64 -12.91
N ALA A 13 -3.83 28.56 -13.58
CA ALA A 13 -4.70 27.37 -13.55
C ALA A 13 -4.01 26.08 -14.04
N THR A 14 -2.90 26.22 -14.77
CA THR A 14 -2.08 25.13 -15.31
C THR A 14 -0.90 24.75 -14.41
N LEU A 15 -0.77 25.36 -13.22
CA LEU A 15 0.32 25.04 -12.30
C LEU A 15 0.16 23.60 -11.80
N ILE A 16 1.23 22.80 -11.94
CA ILE A 16 1.33 21.44 -11.42
C ILE A 16 2.55 21.37 -10.50
N ARG A 17 2.38 20.73 -9.33
CA ARG A 17 3.48 20.42 -8.41
C ARG A 17 3.77 18.93 -8.48
N VAL A 18 5.05 18.60 -8.63
CA VAL A 18 5.52 17.21 -8.74
C VAL A 18 6.72 17.00 -7.83
N GLU A 19 6.91 15.77 -7.38
CA GLU A 19 8.17 15.41 -6.73
C GLU A 19 9.34 15.42 -7.74
N PRO A 20 10.60 15.59 -7.29
CA PRO A 20 11.77 15.59 -8.17
C PRO A 20 12.07 14.24 -8.86
N TYR A 21 11.50 13.13 -8.37
CA TYR A 21 11.72 11.80 -8.94
C TYR A 21 11.17 11.72 -10.36
N ARG A 22 12.06 11.47 -11.33
CA ARG A 22 11.78 11.54 -12.78
C ARG A 22 12.32 10.35 -13.59
N VAL A 23 12.45 9.18 -12.97
CA VAL A 23 12.90 7.95 -13.64
C VAL A 23 11.68 7.14 -14.10
N LEU A 24 11.55 6.93 -15.41
CA LEU A 24 10.45 6.22 -16.04
C LEU A 24 10.97 5.11 -16.97
N PRO A 25 10.99 3.84 -16.53
CA PRO A 25 11.32 2.73 -17.41
C PRO A 25 10.19 2.50 -18.43
N TYR A 26 10.53 2.07 -19.64
CA TYR A 26 9.56 1.61 -20.64
C TYR A 26 9.95 0.25 -21.22
N ASP A 27 8.95 -0.50 -21.69
CA ASP A 27 9.16 -1.77 -22.38
C ASP A 27 9.72 -1.50 -23.78
N ALA A 28 11.03 -1.69 -23.94
CA ALA A 28 11.71 -1.45 -25.21
C ALA A 28 11.53 -2.60 -26.20
N ASN A 29 11.01 -3.74 -25.76
CA ASN A 29 10.64 -4.86 -26.64
C ASN A 29 9.26 -4.64 -27.27
N ALA A 30 8.39 -3.84 -26.64
CA ALA A 30 7.09 -3.45 -27.18
C ALA A 30 7.13 -2.23 -28.15
N LEU A 31 8.33 -1.69 -28.42
CA LEU A 31 8.50 -0.48 -29.22
C LEU A 31 8.22 -0.75 -30.71
N LYS A 32 7.39 0.09 -31.35
CA LYS A 32 7.04 0.02 -32.79
C LYS A 32 7.78 1.05 -33.66
N GLY A 33 8.60 1.90 -33.05
CA GLY A 33 9.28 3.02 -33.71
C GLY A 33 10.70 3.23 -33.15
N PRO A 34 11.36 4.36 -33.49
CA PRO A 34 12.67 4.69 -32.93
C PRO A 34 12.59 4.94 -31.42
N GLU A 35 13.71 4.75 -30.72
CA GLU A 35 13.79 5.00 -29.29
C GLU A 35 13.59 6.50 -28.97
N PRO A 36 12.72 6.83 -28.00
CA PRO A 36 12.46 8.21 -27.61
C PRO A 36 13.70 8.85 -26.97
N GLN A 37 14.10 10.02 -27.48
CA GLN A 37 15.20 10.81 -26.93
C GLN A 37 14.67 11.78 -25.85
N VAL A 38 14.17 11.22 -24.75
CA VAL A 38 13.56 11.98 -23.65
C VAL A 38 14.33 11.73 -22.36
N GLU A 39 14.82 12.79 -21.72
CA GLU A 39 15.52 12.68 -20.43
C GLU A 39 14.61 12.02 -19.38
N GLY A 40 15.14 11.00 -18.69
CA GLY A 40 14.40 10.28 -17.65
C GLY A 40 13.62 9.06 -18.15
N LEU A 41 13.45 8.88 -19.47
CA LEU A 41 12.99 7.63 -20.06
C LEU A 41 14.15 6.66 -20.25
N PHE A 42 13.98 5.42 -19.78
CA PHE A 42 15.02 4.40 -19.92
C PHE A 42 14.46 3.08 -20.48
N PRO A 43 15.11 2.50 -21.51
CA PRO A 43 14.67 1.23 -22.08
C PRO A 43 14.92 0.06 -21.13
N VAL A 44 13.95 -0.84 -21.04
CA VAL A 44 14.09 -2.15 -20.39
C VAL A 44 13.98 -3.24 -21.45
N ARG A 45 14.98 -4.13 -21.50
CA ARG A 45 15.05 -5.23 -22.49
C ARG A 45 15.17 -6.60 -21.85
N ASP A 46 16.02 -6.71 -20.82
CA ASP A 46 16.47 -8.00 -20.29
C ASP A 46 15.62 -8.54 -19.13
N VAL A 47 14.64 -7.77 -18.66
CA VAL A 47 13.74 -8.15 -17.57
C VAL A 47 12.30 -7.99 -18.04
N PRO A 48 11.40 -8.96 -17.79
CA PRO A 48 9.98 -8.81 -18.09
C PRO A 48 9.43 -7.51 -17.49
N PHE A 49 8.77 -6.69 -18.31
CA PHE A 49 8.33 -5.36 -17.86
C PHE A 49 7.33 -5.43 -16.69
N ALA A 50 6.61 -6.55 -16.55
CA ALA A 50 5.76 -6.86 -15.41
C ALA A 50 6.48 -6.66 -14.05
N PHE A 51 7.78 -6.96 -13.97
CA PHE A 51 8.57 -6.71 -12.75
C PHE A 51 8.53 -5.24 -12.31
N TYR A 52 8.56 -4.29 -13.25
CA TYR A 52 8.52 -2.86 -12.94
C TYR A 52 7.13 -2.39 -12.57
N SER A 53 6.08 -2.91 -13.24
CA SER A 53 4.69 -2.61 -12.86
C SER A 53 4.38 -3.17 -11.48
N ASP A 54 4.76 -4.40 -11.19
CA ASP A 54 4.49 -5.09 -9.93
C ASP A 54 5.28 -4.43 -8.81
N ARG A 55 6.54 -4.05 -9.04
CA ARG A 55 7.32 -3.30 -8.02
C ARG A 55 6.66 -1.97 -7.68
N LYS A 56 6.15 -1.24 -8.69
CA LYS A 56 5.42 0.00 -8.41
C LYS A 56 4.12 -0.30 -7.65
N LEU A 57 3.40 -1.35 -8.02
CA LEU A 57 2.09 -1.68 -7.46
C LEU A 57 2.21 -2.24 -6.04
N PHE A 58 2.97 -3.31 -5.86
CA PHE A 58 3.08 -4.08 -4.62
C PHE A 58 4.08 -3.52 -3.61
N LEU A 59 4.88 -2.52 -3.99
CA LEU A 59 5.78 -1.81 -3.06
C LEU A 59 5.36 -0.36 -2.84
N HIS A 60 5.48 0.48 -3.87
CA HIS A 60 5.21 1.92 -3.75
C HIS A 60 3.72 2.16 -3.48
N ASN A 61 2.84 1.73 -4.39
CA ASN A 61 1.41 2.00 -4.23
C ASN A 61 0.86 1.32 -2.97
N MET A 62 1.31 0.11 -2.67
CA MET A 62 0.93 -0.63 -1.46
C MET A 62 1.30 0.13 -0.18
N GLY A 63 2.58 0.48 -0.02
CA GLY A 63 3.05 1.21 1.16
C GLY A 63 2.39 2.59 1.30
N HIS A 64 2.20 3.30 0.19
CA HIS A 64 1.55 4.61 0.20
C HIS A 64 0.06 4.51 0.59
N CYS A 65 -0.63 3.46 0.12
CA CYS A 65 -2.02 3.18 0.46
C CYS A 65 -2.19 2.79 1.93
N MET A 66 -1.32 1.91 2.44
CA MET A 66 -1.31 1.54 3.87
C MET A 66 -1.04 2.76 4.75
N CYS A 67 -0.07 3.61 4.39
CA CYS A 67 0.23 4.84 5.10
C CYS A 67 -0.98 5.77 5.16
N ALA A 68 -1.73 5.89 4.07
CA ALA A 68 -2.95 6.69 4.03
C ALA A 68 -4.01 6.12 4.99
N TYR A 69 -4.32 4.83 4.91
CA TYR A 69 -5.37 4.25 5.75
C TYR A 69 -5.04 4.27 7.24
N LEU A 70 -3.77 4.07 7.61
CA LEU A 70 -3.32 4.25 9.00
C LEU A 70 -3.39 5.72 9.44
N GLY A 71 -2.98 6.64 8.56
CA GLY A 71 -3.08 8.08 8.81
C GLY A 71 -4.51 8.54 9.05
N GLU A 72 -5.47 8.02 8.28
CA GLU A 72 -6.90 8.32 8.42
C GLU A 72 -7.40 7.89 9.80
N ARG A 73 -6.98 6.70 10.27
CA ARG A 73 -7.34 6.20 11.61
C ARG A 73 -6.71 6.98 12.76
N ARG A 74 -5.60 7.68 12.51
CA ARG A 74 -4.99 8.63 13.46
C ARG A 74 -5.52 10.06 13.31
N GLY A 75 -6.40 10.32 12.35
CA GLY A 75 -6.92 11.66 12.07
C GLY A 75 -5.89 12.59 11.41
N TYR A 76 -4.86 12.03 10.76
CA TYR A 76 -3.88 12.83 10.03
C TYR A 76 -4.40 13.23 8.65
N GLU A 77 -4.21 14.51 8.33
CA GLU A 77 -4.63 15.08 7.05
C GLU A 77 -3.67 14.73 5.90
N TYR A 78 -2.36 14.70 6.18
CA TYR A 78 -1.31 14.58 5.17
C TYR A 78 -0.48 13.32 5.29
N ILE A 79 -0.03 12.78 4.15
CA ILE A 79 0.86 11.61 4.10
C ILE A 79 2.18 11.87 4.82
N TRP A 80 2.77 13.05 4.65
CA TRP A 80 4.02 13.40 5.32
C TRP A 80 3.88 13.41 6.84
N HIS A 81 2.68 13.70 7.35
CA HIS A 81 2.36 13.65 8.78
C HIS A 81 2.22 12.19 9.22
N ALA A 82 1.44 11.40 8.47
CA ALA A 82 1.23 9.97 8.75
C ALA A 82 2.53 9.17 8.76
N ILE A 83 3.39 9.30 7.74
CA ILE A 83 4.68 8.59 7.71
C ILE A 83 5.71 9.17 8.71
N GLY A 84 5.43 10.35 9.26
CA GLY A 84 6.20 10.96 10.34
C GLY A 84 5.94 10.34 11.71
N ASP A 85 4.76 9.71 11.90
CA ASP A 85 4.45 8.92 13.10
C ASP A 85 5.36 7.67 13.14
N PRO A 86 6.18 7.47 14.19
CA PRO A 86 7.10 6.34 14.28
C PRO A 86 6.42 4.97 14.20
N GLU A 87 5.20 4.84 14.71
CA GLU A 87 4.44 3.59 14.73
C GLU A 87 3.92 3.28 13.31
N ILE A 88 3.30 4.26 12.64
CA ILE A 88 2.86 4.10 11.24
C ILE A 88 4.06 3.79 10.34
N ARG A 89 5.16 4.53 10.50
CA ARG A 89 6.39 4.32 9.73
C ARG A 89 6.93 2.91 9.89
N ALA A 90 6.92 2.38 11.11
CA ALA A 90 7.37 1.03 11.38
C ALA A 90 6.48 -0.02 10.71
N LEU A 91 5.14 0.11 10.80
CA LEU A 91 4.19 -0.80 10.13
C LEU A 91 4.35 -0.77 8.60
N VAL A 92 4.39 0.44 8.02
CA VAL A 92 4.51 0.62 6.56
C VAL A 92 5.83 0.03 6.07
N ARG A 93 6.93 0.30 6.77
CA ARG A 93 8.25 -0.27 6.42
C ARG A 93 8.24 -1.79 6.51
N ALA A 94 7.63 -2.37 7.54
CA ALA A 94 7.55 -3.81 7.72
C ALA A 94 6.71 -4.48 6.62
N ALA A 95 5.54 -3.93 6.28
CA ALA A 95 4.73 -4.40 5.15
C ALA A 95 5.48 -4.30 3.81
N MET A 96 6.17 -3.19 3.57
CA MET A 96 7.00 -3.01 2.37
C MET A 96 8.17 -4.01 2.32
N THR A 97 8.71 -4.40 3.48
CA THR A 97 9.78 -5.40 3.58
C THR A 97 9.27 -6.81 3.29
N GLN A 98 8.02 -7.10 3.67
CA GLN A 98 7.35 -8.37 3.40
C GLN A 98 6.82 -8.49 1.96
N SER A 99 6.71 -7.37 1.24
CA SER A 99 6.48 -7.42 -0.20
C SER A 99 7.63 -8.15 -0.88
N ALA A 100 7.34 -9.12 -1.74
CA ALA A 100 8.32 -9.91 -2.50
C ALA A 100 9.29 -9.08 -3.37
N LEU A 101 9.09 -7.77 -3.45
CA LEU A 101 9.84 -6.82 -4.27
C LEU A 101 10.59 -5.77 -3.43
N ALA A 102 10.89 -6.07 -2.17
CA ALA A 102 11.54 -5.22 -1.16
C ALA A 102 12.91 -4.63 -1.59
N ARG A 103 12.91 -3.60 -2.42
CA ARG A 103 14.09 -2.81 -2.82
C ARG A 103 13.76 -1.32 -2.75
N HIS A 104 14.74 -0.50 -2.36
CA HIS A 104 14.59 0.96 -2.29
C HIS A 104 13.48 1.46 -1.35
N ILE A 105 13.18 0.70 -0.29
CA ILE A 105 12.13 1.05 0.69
C ILE A 105 12.42 2.38 1.37
N ASP A 106 13.67 2.61 1.80
CA ASP A 106 14.02 3.82 2.53
C ASP A 106 13.92 5.09 1.66
N ASP A 107 14.19 4.99 0.35
CA ASP A 107 13.94 6.09 -0.61
C ASP A 107 12.44 6.41 -0.68
N LEU A 108 11.58 5.39 -0.82
CA LEU A 108 10.13 5.57 -0.87
C LEU A 108 9.58 6.18 0.42
N ILE A 109 10.01 5.69 1.58
CA ILE A 109 9.61 6.25 2.88
C ILE A 109 10.05 7.71 3.01
N ALA A 110 11.29 8.04 2.61
CA ALA A 110 11.75 9.42 2.61
C ALA A 110 10.90 10.32 1.71
N ARG A 111 10.49 9.81 0.53
CA ARG A 111 9.63 10.54 -0.41
C ARG A 111 8.22 10.75 0.12
N PHE A 112 7.61 9.77 0.81
CA PHE A 112 6.32 9.96 1.50
C PHE A 112 6.40 11.11 2.52
N GLY A 113 7.56 11.33 3.12
CA GLY A 113 7.82 12.43 4.06
C GLY A 113 7.92 13.82 3.42
N ASN A 114 7.76 13.96 2.11
CA ASN A 114 7.90 15.24 1.43
C ASN A 114 6.73 16.19 1.72
N ARG A 115 6.93 17.06 2.71
CA ARG A 115 5.94 18.07 3.15
C ARG A 115 5.51 19.02 2.04
N ALA A 116 6.41 19.35 1.10
CA ALA A 116 6.13 20.32 0.04
C ALA A 116 5.08 19.83 -0.97
N LEU A 117 4.78 18.53 -1.00
CA LEU A 117 3.72 17.99 -1.84
C LEU A 117 2.33 18.28 -1.27
N GLY A 118 2.17 18.40 0.06
CA GLY A 118 0.84 18.54 0.66
C GLY A 118 -0.10 17.39 0.27
N ASP A 119 0.44 16.18 0.07
CA ASP A 119 -0.35 15.05 -0.39
C ASP A 119 -1.28 14.55 0.73
N THR A 120 -2.59 14.57 0.51
CA THR A 120 -3.57 14.27 1.55
C THR A 120 -3.83 12.77 1.69
N VAL A 121 -4.05 12.34 2.92
CA VAL A 121 -4.49 10.98 3.26
C VAL A 121 -5.77 10.63 2.52
N GLU A 122 -6.75 11.53 2.48
CA GLU A 122 -8.01 11.33 1.76
C GLU A 122 -7.78 11.00 0.27
N ARG A 123 -6.97 11.82 -0.42
CA ARG A 123 -6.70 11.64 -1.86
C ARG A 123 -5.97 10.33 -2.11
N VAL A 124 -5.02 9.97 -1.26
CA VAL A 124 -4.23 8.73 -1.39
C VAL A 124 -5.00 7.51 -0.91
N GLY A 125 -6.03 7.66 -0.07
CA GLY A 125 -6.90 6.61 0.45
C GLY A 125 -8.11 6.29 -0.44
N ARG A 126 -8.69 7.27 -1.16
CA ARG A 126 -9.93 7.17 -1.95
C ARG A 126 -10.05 5.94 -2.88
N ASP A 127 -11.26 5.57 -3.30
CA ASP A 127 -11.48 4.46 -4.25
C ASP A 127 -10.97 3.09 -3.73
N PRO A 128 -11.24 2.70 -2.47
CA PRO A 128 -10.69 1.49 -1.86
C PRO A 128 -11.13 0.20 -2.59
N ILE A 129 -12.30 0.19 -3.25
CA ILE A 129 -12.77 -0.96 -4.05
C ILE A 129 -11.72 -1.37 -5.09
N ARG A 130 -11.22 -0.41 -5.89
CA ARG A 130 -10.17 -0.71 -6.87
C ARG A 130 -8.84 -1.07 -6.19
N LYS A 131 -8.48 -0.37 -5.11
CA LYS A 131 -7.18 -0.55 -4.42
C LYS A 131 -7.05 -1.89 -3.68
N LEU A 132 -8.18 -2.49 -3.35
CA LEU A 132 -8.31 -3.80 -2.72
C LEU A 132 -8.78 -4.87 -3.71
N ALA A 133 -8.71 -4.63 -5.02
CA ALA A 133 -8.91 -5.70 -5.98
C ALA A 133 -7.82 -6.78 -5.82
N PRO A 134 -8.12 -8.06 -6.10
CA PRO A 134 -7.20 -9.19 -5.85
C PRO A 134 -5.79 -9.01 -6.46
N GLU A 135 -5.70 -8.42 -7.65
CA GLU A 135 -4.44 -8.18 -8.37
C GLU A 135 -3.90 -6.75 -8.24
N ASP A 136 -4.54 -5.90 -7.42
CA ASP A 136 -4.04 -4.54 -7.12
C ASP A 136 -3.15 -4.58 -5.86
N ARG A 137 -2.70 -3.42 -5.40
CA ARG A 137 -1.52 -3.24 -4.54
C ARG A 137 -1.50 -4.01 -3.23
N ILE A 138 -2.59 -4.05 -2.46
CA ILE A 138 -2.57 -4.64 -1.10
C ILE A 138 -2.74 -6.15 -1.21
N LEU A 139 -3.85 -6.60 -1.82
CA LEU A 139 -4.14 -8.03 -1.91
C LEU A 139 -3.18 -8.74 -2.86
N GLY A 140 -2.76 -8.11 -3.96
CA GLY A 140 -1.77 -8.68 -4.87
C GLY A 140 -0.39 -8.80 -4.20
N ALA A 141 0.03 -7.83 -3.39
CA ALA A 141 1.26 -7.95 -2.61
C ALA A 141 1.18 -9.10 -1.59
N TYR A 142 0.06 -9.21 -0.88
CA TYR A 142 -0.20 -10.32 0.04
C TYR A 142 -0.10 -11.67 -0.67
N ARG A 143 -0.86 -11.84 -1.76
CA ARG A 143 -0.95 -13.10 -2.52
C ARG A 143 0.41 -13.50 -3.07
N LEU A 144 1.15 -12.55 -3.67
CA LEU A 144 2.49 -12.80 -4.18
C LEU A 144 3.46 -13.25 -3.06
N ALA A 145 3.39 -12.63 -1.89
CA ALA A 145 4.22 -13.03 -0.75
C ALA A 145 3.84 -14.43 -0.24
N ALA A 146 2.55 -14.73 -0.14
CA ALA A 146 2.03 -16.04 0.28
C ALA A 146 2.42 -17.14 -0.73
N GLU A 147 2.26 -16.90 -2.03
CA GLU A 147 2.66 -17.83 -3.11
C GLU A 147 4.15 -18.16 -3.08
N GLN A 148 4.99 -17.21 -2.64
CA GLN A 148 6.44 -17.40 -2.49
C GLN A 148 6.84 -17.99 -1.12
N GLY A 149 5.89 -18.27 -0.22
CA GLY A 149 6.17 -18.71 1.14
C GLY A 149 6.90 -17.67 1.99
N SER A 150 6.82 -16.39 1.62
CA SER A 150 7.43 -15.29 2.37
C SER A 150 6.55 -14.84 3.53
N PRO A 151 7.12 -14.33 4.63
CA PRO A 151 6.34 -13.74 5.71
C PRO A 151 5.47 -12.59 5.19
N HIS A 152 4.18 -12.58 5.55
CA HIS A 152 3.19 -11.62 5.02
C HIS A 152 2.21 -11.10 6.08
N SER A 153 2.54 -11.23 7.37
CA SER A 153 1.72 -10.82 8.51
C SER A 153 1.44 -9.30 8.58
N TYR A 154 2.36 -8.45 8.15
CA TYR A 154 2.15 -6.99 8.02
C TYR A 154 1.38 -6.62 6.75
N LEU A 155 1.47 -7.42 5.68
CA LEU A 155 0.57 -7.29 4.53
C LEU A 155 -0.86 -7.67 4.92
N SER A 156 -1.04 -8.65 5.82
CA SER A 156 -2.33 -8.96 6.45
C SER A 156 -2.90 -7.75 7.18
N LEU A 157 -2.07 -7.03 7.93
CA LEU A 157 -2.49 -5.78 8.58
C LEU A 157 -2.89 -4.71 7.55
N ALA A 158 -2.14 -4.56 6.46
CA ALA A 158 -2.51 -3.64 5.38
C ALA A 158 -3.88 -4.00 4.77
N ALA A 159 -4.16 -5.30 4.60
CA ALA A 159 -5.47 -5.79 4.17
C ALA A 159 -6.56 -5.46 5.21
N ALA A 160 -6.35 -5.74 6.49
CA ALA A 160 -7.32 -5.47 7.56
C ALA A 160 -7.67 -3.97 7.67
N VAL A 161 -6.67 -3.08 7.64
CA VAL A 161 -6.91 -1.64 7.66
C VAL A 161 -7.64 -1.18 6.39
N GLY A 162 -7.30 -1.78 5.24
CA GLY A 162 -8.00 -1.57 3.97
C GLY A 162 -9.46 -2.01 4.01
N THR A 163 -9.76 -3.20 4.55
CA THR A 163 -11.12 -3.72 4.75
C THR A 163 -11.94 -2.75 5.57
N ALA A 164 -11.38 -2.26 6.68
CA ALA A 164 -12.06 -1.34 7.55
C ALA A 164 -12.28 0.04 6.88
N ARG A 165 -11.47 0.42 5.89
CA ARG A 165 -11.72 1.61 5.06
C ARG A 165 -12.77 1.37 3.97
N LEU A 166 -12.78 0.18 3.38
CA LEU A 166 -13.79 -0.24 2.41
C LEU A 166 -15.18 -0.28 3.05
N ALA A 167 -15.28 -0.77 4.29
CA ALA A 167 -16.54 -0.79 5.04
C ALA A 167 -17.15 0.60 5.26
N ALA A 168 -16.32 1.66 5.26
CA ALA A 168 -16.77 3.04 5.37
C ALA A 168 -17.26 3.65 4.04
N GLU A 169 -17.13 2.95 2.91
CA GLU A 169 -17.66 3.41 1.62
C GLU A 169 -19.18 3.24 1.53
N SER A 170 -19.81 4.12 0.75
CA SER A 170 -21.25 4.03 0.48
C SER A 170 -21.62 2.69 -0.16
N GLY A 171 -22.61 2.00 0.42
CA GLY A 171 -23.07 0.69 -0.04
C GLY A 171 -22.27 -0.49 0.52
N TRP A 172 -21.28 -0.26 1.38
CA TRP A 172 -20.56 -1.31 2.09
C TRP A 172 -20.99 -1.39 3.56
N SER A 173 -20.88 -2.59 4.12
CA SER A 173 -21.00 -2.88 5.55
C SER A 173 -19.73 -3.60 6.00
N ASP A 174 -19.48 -3.63 7.32
CA ASP A 174 -18.34 -4.37 7.88
C ASP A 174 -18.35 -5.84 7.45
N GLU A 175 -19.52 -6.48 7.50
CA GLU A 175 -19.70 -7.87 7.08
C GLU A 175 -19.42 -8.06 5.58
N ARG A 176 -19.95 -7.18 4.73
CA ARG A 176 -19.75 -7.26 3.27
C ARG A 176 -18.29 -7.03 2.90
N ALA A 177 -17.65 -6.04 3.50
CA ALA A 177 -16.23 -5.74 3.26
C ALA A 177 -15.35 -6.91 3.71
N ARG A 178 -15.60 -7.43 4.92
CA ARG A 178 -14.86 -8.59 5.44
C ARG A 178 -15.03 -9.81 4.54
N ALA A 179 -16.26 -10.15 4.15
CA ALA A 179 -16.53 -11.28 3.28
C ALA A 179 -15.83 -11.15 1.91
N HIS A 180 -15.86 -9.95 1.32
CA HIS A 180 -15.19 -9.68 0.04
C HIS A 180 -13.67 -9.88 0.11
N ILE A 181 -13.02 -9.41 1.18
CA ILE A 181 -11.57 -9.54 1.35
C ILE A 181 -11.18 -10.97 1.75
N GLU A 182 -11.99 -11.65 2.58
CA GLU A 182 -11.74 -13.05 2.92
C GLU A 182 -11.82 -13.97 1.70
N ASP A 183 -12.83 -13.79 0.84
CA ASP A 183 -12.96 -14.51 -0.44
C ASP A 183 -11.72 -14.30 -1.32
N ALA A 184 -11.25 -13.05 -1.42
CA ALA A 184 -10.10 -12.69 -2.25
C ALA A 184 -8.74 -13.23 -1.74
N LEU A 185 -8.58 -13.45 -0.43
CA LEU A 185 -7.31 -13.87 0.18
C LEU A 185 -7.25 -15.36 0.53
N PHE A 186 -8.36 -15.93 0.98
CA PHE A 186 -8.39 -17.23 1.68
C PHE A 186 -9.36 -18.23 1.02
N GLY A 187 -10.39 -17.75 0.32
CA GLY A 187 -11.50 -18.58 -0.14
C GLY A 187 -12.36 -19.12 1.00
N ASP A 188 -13.32 -19.98 0.67
CA ASP A 188 -14.39 -20.38 1.62
C ASP A 188 -13.90 -21.28 2.77
N ALA A 189 -12.95 -22.18 2.51
CA ALA A 189 -12.61 -23.30 3.41
C ALA A 189 -11.27 -23.15 4.16
N ASP A 190 -10.60 -22.00 4.07
CA ASP A 190 -9.31 -21.82 4.72
C ASP A 190 -9.46 -21.55 6.24
N GLU A 191 -8.83 -22.37 7.07
CA GLU A 191 -8.77 -22.21 8.53
C GLU A 191 -7.34 -21.90 9.01
N SER A 192 -6.51 -21.31 8.13
CA SER A 192 -5.12 -20.96 8.42
C SER A 192 -4.94 -19.98 9.58
N GLU A 193 -3.73 -20.04 10.17
CA GLU A 193 -3.24 -19.03 11.11
C GLU A 193 -3.21 -17.62 10.51
N ASP A 194 -3.10 -17.50 9.19
CA ASP A 194 -3.12 -16.25 8.47
C ASP A 194 -4.53 -15.63 8.42
N ARG A 195 -5.56 -16.45 8.15
CA ARG A 195 -6.97 -16.02 8.23
C ARG A 195 -7.34 -15.63 9.65
N ALA A 196 -6.88 -16.40 10.64
CA ALA A 196 -7.07 -16.09 12.06
C ALA A 196 -6.42 -14.75 12.45
N LEU A 197 -5.18 -14.51 12.00
CA LEU A 197 -4.49 -13.23 12.20
C LEU A 197 -5.27 -12.06 11.58
N TYR A 198 -5.65 -12.17 10.30
CA TYR A 198 -6.40 -11.14 9.59
C TYR A 198 -7.68 -10.75 10.33
N ARG A 199 -8.47 -11.75 10.76
CA ARG A 199 -9.71 -11.52 11.53
C ARG A 199 -9.44 -10.83 12.86
N ALA A 200 -8.40 -11.25 13.58
CA ALA A 200 -8.03 -10.64 14.85
C ALA A 200 -7.55 -9.18 14.68
N GLN A 201 -6.76 -8.91 13.63
CA GLN A 201 -6.32 -7.55 13.29
C GLN A 201 -7.51 -6.65 12.96
N LEU A 202 -8.44 -7.14 12.15
CA LEU A 202 -9.66 -6.40 11.78
C LEU A 202 -10.54 -6.11 13.00
N ALA A 203 -10.79 -7.11 13.85
CA ALA A 203 -11.58 -6.93 15.08
C ALA A 203 -10.91 -5.94 16.05
N ALA A 204 -9.59 -5.94 16.14
CA ALA A 204 -8.87 -4.96 16.95
C ALA A 204 -9.05 -3.52 16.44
N LEU A 205 -9.27 -3.30 15.14
CA LEU A 205 -9.50 -1.97 14.55
C LEU A 205 -10.88 -1.39 14.87
N GLU A 206 -11.87 -2.20 15.28
CA GLU A 206 -13.20 -1.73 15.69
C GLU A 206 -13.13 -0.78 16.89
N LYS A 207 -12.09 -0.93 17.72
CA LYS A 207 -11.83 -0.09 18.91
C LYS A 207 -10.98 1.15 18.60
N GLY A 208 -10.63 1.37 17.33
CA GLY A 208 -9.64 2.34 16.89
C GLY A 208 -8.28 1.70 16.59
N PHE A 209 -7.35 2.51 16.08
CA PHE A 209 -6.00 2.02 15.78
C PHE A 209 -5.09 2.11 17.02
N ASP A 210 -4.81 0.95 17.60
CA ASP A 210 -3.87 0.77 18.71
C ASP A 210 -2.63 -0.01 18.24
N TRP A 211 -1.46 0.62 18.30
CA TRP A 211 -0.20 0.03 17.84
C TRP A 211 0.22 -1.18 18.68
N ALA A 212 0.05 -1.11 20.00
CA ALA A 212 0.45 -2.19 20.90
C ALA A 212 -0.39 -3.45 20.70
N ALA A 213 -1.71 -3.28 20.50
CA ALA A 213 -2.63 -4.36 20.20
C ALA A 213 -2.28 -5.05 18.87
N GLN A 214 -2.03 -4.27 17.81
CA GLN A 214 -1.64 -4.82 16.50
C GLN A 214 -0.28 -5.54 16.56
N THR A 215 0.69 -4.97 17.29
CA THR A 215 2.01 -5.59 17.49
C THR A 215 1.90 -6.90 18.27
N ALA A 216 1.09 -6.96 19.32
CA ALA A 216 0.87 -8.18 20.09
C ALA A 216 0.25 -9.32 19.24
N LEU A 217 -0.65 -8.99 18.30
CA LEU A 217 -1.23 -9.94 17.36
C LEU A 217 -0.17 -10.47 16.37
N LEU A 218 0.66 -9.59 15.83
CA LEU A 218 1.76 -9.94 14.93
C LEU A 218 2.78 -10.86 15.62
N ASP A 219 3.23 -10.52 16.82
CA ASP A 219 4.16 -11.34 17.61
C ASP A 219 3.55 -12.70 17.99
N GLY A 220 2.26 -12.69 18.35
CA GLY A 220 1.52 -13.91 18.68
C GLY A 220 1.44 -14.86 17.49
N HIS A 221 1.16 -14.34 16.31
CA HIS A 221 1.13 -15.11 15.07
C HIS A 221 2.53 -15.63 14.71
N ALA A 222 3.57 -14.79 14.79
CA ALA A 222 4.95 -15.20 14.51
C ALA A 222 5.40 -16.40 15.37
N ARG A 223 5.01 -16.44 16.65
CA ARG A 223 5.22 -17.61 17.52
C ARG A 223 4.46 -18.85 17.08
N ARG A 224 3.20 -18.72 16.65
CA ARG A 224 2.36 -19.86 16.23
C ARG A 224 2.85 -20.51 14.93
N VAL A 225 3.39 -19.70 14.02
CA VAL A 225 3.95 -20.19 12.74
C VAL A 225 5.44 -20.55 12.81
N GLY A 226 6.06 -20.48 13.99
CA GLY A 226 7.47 -20.86 14.21
C GLY A 226 8.49 -19.91 13.58
N ALA A 227 8.14 -18.64 13.38
CA ALA A 227 9.03 -17.63 12.82
C ALA A 227 9.93 -16.95 13.88
N ILE A 228 9.61 -17.08 15.17
CA ILE A 228 10.38 -16.62 16.34
C ILE A 228 10.19 -17.55 17.54
#